data_AF-A0A563D5I4-F1
#
_entry.id   AF-A0A563D5I4-F1
#
_cell.length_a   1.000
_cell.length_b   1.000
_cell.length_c   1.000
_cell.angle_alpha   90.00
_cell.angle_beta   90.00
_cell.angle_gamma   90.00
#
_symmetry.space_group_name_H-M   'P 1'
#
loop_
_entity.id
_entity.type
_entity.pdbx_description
1 polymer ?
#
loop_
_entity_poly.entity_id
_entity_poly.type
_entity_poly.pdbx_seq_one_letter_code
_entity_poly.pdbx_strand_id
1 'polypeptide(L)' 'LTSRQQTLYQHPQYLHAKFIVFTMPDGSKVALSGSHNFMRGSGIMGTREIALETSDPAIIKQLEAFRKKYVE' A
#
# COMPACT_ATOMS: atom_id res chain seq x y z
N LEU A 1 -6.99 -3.84 19.50
CA LEU A 1 -7.71 -2.75 18.79
C LEU A 1 -7.50 -2.94 17.29
N THR A 2 -8.48 -3.49 16.58
CA THR A 2 -8.50 -3.43 15.11
C THR A 2 -9.25 -2.17 14.71
N SER A 3 -8.71 -1.37 13.79
CA SER A 3 -9.47 -0.28 13.19
C SER A 3 -10.67 -0.89 12.48
N ARG A 4 -11.90 -0.67 12.99
CA ARG A 4 -13.17 -1.17 12.40
C ARG A 4 -13.53 -0.41 11.12
N GLN A 5 -12.56 -0.24 10.22
CA GLN A 5 -12.75 0.45 8.96
C GLN A 5 -13.43 -0.51 7.98
N GLN A 6 -14.56 -0.09 7.44
CA GLN A 6 -15.16 -0.75 6.29
C GLN A 6 -14.32 -0.40 5.07
N THR A 7 -13.84 -1.42 4.37
CA THR A 7 -13.13 -1.28 3.10
C THR A 7 -14.02 -1.80 1.98
N LEU A 8 -13.74 -1.40 0.74
CA LEU A 8 -14.43 -1.95 -0.44
C LEU A 8 -14.00 -3.38 -0.78
N TYR A 9 -12.99 -3.91 -0.09
CA TYR A 9 -12.46 -5.25 -0.33
C TYR A 9 -13.38 -6.32 0.28
N GLN A 10 -13.93 -7.19 -0.56
CA GLN A 10 -14.94 -8.17 -0.19
C GLN A 10 -14.47 -9.63 -0.30
N HIS A 11 -13.21 -9.87 -0.66
CA HIS A 11 -12.70 -11.23 -0.80
C HIS A 11 -12.43 -11.86 0.57
N PRO A 12 -12.47 -13.21 0.68
CA PRO A 12 -12.26 -13.90 1.94
C PRO A 12 -10.81 -13.85 2.46
N GLN A 13 -9.83 -13.55 1.59
CA GLN A 13 -8.42 -13.53 1.97
C GLN A 13 -8.05 -12.25 2.72
N TYR A 14 -7.45 -12.37 3.89
CA TYR A 14 -6.95 -11.19 4.61
C TYR A 14 -5.74 -10.55 3.89
N LEU A 15 -5.79 -9.23 3.66
CA LEU A 15 -4.68 -8.45 3.12
C LEU A 15 -4.09 -7.53 4.19
N HIS A 16 -2.78 -7.66 4.41
CA HIS A 16 -2.03 -6.80 5.34
C HIS A 16 -1.03 -5.86 4.63
N ALA A 17 -0.86 -6.02 3.32
CA ALA A 17 0.05 -5.19 2.53
C ALA A 17 -0.49 -3.75 2.41
N LYS A 18 0.37 -2.76 2.62
CA LYS A 18 0.07 -1.35 2.33
C LYS A 18 1.13 -0.82 1.39
N PHE A 19 0.71 -0.46 0.20
CA PHE A 19 1.57 0.21 -0.74
C PHE A 19 0.75 1.10 -1.69
N ILE A 20 1.45 2.04 -2.32
CA ILE A 20 0.93 2.89 -3.39
C ILE A 20 1.92 2.79 -4.54
N VAL A 21 1.43 2.55 -5.76
CA VAL A 21 2.23 2.69 -6.99
C VAL A 21 1.79 3.99 -7.65
N PHE A 22 2.69 4.95 -7.74
CA PHE A 22 2.51 6.22 -8.40
C PHE A 22 2.96 6.11 -9.85
N THR A 23 2.18 6.68 -10.76
CA THR A 23 2.61 6.95 -12.14
C THR A 23 2.88 8.45 -12.25
N MET A 24 4.13 8.80 -12.57
CA MET A 24 4.59 10.17 -12.68
C MET A 24 4.21 10.78 -14.04
N PRO A 25 4.25 12.13 -14.19
CA PRO A 25 3.87 12.78 -15.45
C PRO A 25 4.70 12.35 -16.67
N ASP A 26 5.95 11.92 -16.45
CA ASP A 26 6.85 11.41 -17.49
C ASP A 26 6.64 9.91 -17.81
N GLY A 27 5.67 9.27 -17.16
CA GLY A 27 5.37 7.84 -17.30
C GLY A 27 6.24 6.93 -16.43
N SER A 28 7.21 7.46 -15.70
CA SER A 28 7.96 6.68 -14.71
C SER A 28 7.05 6.27 -13.55
N LYS A 29 7.48 5.25 -12.79
CA LYS A 29 6.74 4.76 -11.63
C LYS A 29 7.60 4.78 -10.38
N VAL A 30 6.95 5.11 -9.27
CA VAL A 30 7.53 5.06 -7.93
C VAL A 30 6.56 4.27 -7.06
N ALA A 31 7.08 3.41 -6.18
CA ALA A 31 6.27 2.71 -5.20
C ALA A 31 6.63 3.16 -3.79
N LEU A 32 5.61 3.31 -2.95
CA LEU A 32 5.75 3.53 -1.52
C LEU A 32 5.11 2.36 -0.79
N SER A 33 5.86 1.69 0.08
CA SER A 33 5.33 0.65 0.98
C SER A 33 5.40 1.14 2.42
N GLY A 34 4.44 0.77 3.27
CA GLY A 34 4.34 1.30 4.63
C GLY A 34 4.09 0.24 5.70
N SER A 35 4.63 0.46 6.90
CA SER A 35 4.35 -0.36 8.09
C SER A 35 2.90 -0.27 8.56
N HIS A 36 2.19 0.80 8.20
CA HIS A 36 0.82 1.06 8.62
C HIS A 36 -0.07 1.58 7.50
N ASN A 37 -1.37 1.65 7.78
CA ASN A 37 -2.38 2.08 6.83
C ASN A 37 -2.21 3.57 6.54
N PHE A 38 -2.36 3.94 5.26
CA PHE A 38 -2.36 5.32 4.78
C PHE A 38 -3.65 6.04 5.22
N MET A 39 -3.78 6.26 6.53
CA MET A 39 -4.94 6.85 7.17
C MET A 39 -4.51 8.02 8.04
N ARG A 40 -5.33 9.09 8.06
CA ARG A 40 -5.07 10.29 8.84
C ARG A 40 -4.89 10.02 10.35
N GLY A 41 -5.64 9.06 10.90
CA GLY A 41 -5.60 8.74 12.33
C GLY A 41 -4.31 8.04 12.79
N SER A 42 -3.63 7.34 11.88
CA SER A 42 -2.39 6.59 12.14
C SER A 42 -1.27 7.50 12.65
N GLY A 43 -1.01 8.60 11.94
CA GLY A 43 0.03 9.55 12.35
C GLY A 43 -0.33 10.40 13.58
N ILE A 44 -1.62 10.56 13.89
CA ILE A 44 -2.10 11.39 15.01
C ILE A 44 -2.03 10.63 16.34
N MET A 45 -2.20 9.31 16.33
CA MET A 45 -2.15 8.45 17.53
C MET A 45 -0.73 8.21 18.07
N GLY A 46 0.29 8.89 17.52
CA GLY A 46 1.67 8.81 18.00
C GLY A 46 2.39 7.52 17.61
N THR A 47 1.92 6.79 16.60
CA THR A 47 2.63 5.61 16.11
C THR A 47 3.87 6.03 15.32
N ARG A 48 4.98 5.33 15.55
CA ARG A 48 6.21 5.50 14.77
C ARG A 48 6.13 4.58 13.57
N GLU A 49 5.99 5.18 12.39
CA GLU A 49 5.83 4.44 11.15
C GLU A 49 7.04 4.63 10.23
N ILE A 50 7.30 3.60 9.42
CA ILE A 50 8.33 3.62 8.40
C ILE A 50 7.66 3.36 7.06
N ALA A 51 8.04 4.15 6.06
CA ALA A 51 7.72 3.88 4.68
C ALA A 51 8.99 3.77 3.85
N LEU A 52 9.00 2.86 2.90
CA LEU A 52 10.09 2.67 1.94
C LEU A 52 9.60 3.08 0.57
N GLU A 53 10.28 4.07 -0.01
CA GLU A 53 10.13 4.48 -1.39
C GLU A 53 11.10 3.67 -2.27
N THR A 54 10.65 3.29 -3.46
CA THR A 54 11.51 2.66 -4.47
C THR A 54 11.07 3.03 -5.87
N SER A 55 12.05 3.26 -6.74
CA SER A 55 11.87 3.36 -8.20
C SER A 55 12.36 2.10 -8.92
N ASP A 56 12.64 1.01 -8.20
CA ASP A 56 13.11 -0.25 -8.79
C ASP A 56 11.98 -0.92 -9.61
N PRO A 57 12.15 -1.07 -10.94
CA PRO A 57 11.11 -1.62 -11.80
C PRO A 57 10.77 -3.08 -11.48
N ALA A 58 11.70 -3.87 -10.93
CA ALA A 58 11.46 -5.25 -10.55
C ALA A 58 10.53 -5.34 -9.34
N ILE A 59 10.72 -4.46 -8.34
CA ILE A 59 9.86 -4.40 -7.15
C ILE A 59 8.47 -3.90 -7.56
N ILE A 60 8.40 -2.83 -8.36
CA ILE A 60 7.13 -2.27 -8.84
C ILE A 60 6.31 -3.34 -9.58
N LYS A 61 6.95 -4.10 -10.47
CA LYS A 61 6.30 -5.20 -11.20
C LYS A 61 5.72 -6.27 -10.27
N GLN A 62 6.41 -6.59 -9.18
CA GLN A 62 5.91 -7.55 -8.18
C GLN A 62 4.68 -7.01 -7.44
N LEU A 63 4.69 -5.72 -7.07
CA LEU A 63 3.56 -5.06 -6.41
C LEU A 63 2.33 -5.01 -7.33
N GLU A 64 2.53 -4.72 -8.60
CA GLU A 64 1.46 -4.73 -9.61
C GLU A 64 0.89 -6.14 -9.81
N ALA A 65 1.75 -7.16 -9.89
CA ALA A 65 1.31 -8.55 -9.99
C ALA A 65 0.54 -9.00 -8.73
N PHE A 66 0.98 -8.57 -7.54
CA PHE A 66 0.27 -8.81 -6.29
C PHE A 66 -1.12 -8.19 -6.31
N ARG A 67 -1.24 -6.90 -6.67
CA ARG A 67 -2.54 -6.22 -6.80
C ARG A 67 -3.46 -6.97 -7.74
N LYS A 68 -2.98 -7.29 -8.95
CA LYS A 68 -3.77 -7.97 -9.98
C LYS A 68 -4.24 -9.36 -9.53
N LYS A 69 -3.47 -10.06 -8.71
CA LYS A 69 -3.79 -11.42 -8.26
C LYS A 69 -4.75 -11.46 -7.07
N TYR A 70 -4.66 -10.49 -6.16
CA TYR A 70 -5.31 -10.57 -4.84
C TYR A 70 -6.34 -9.48 -4.58
N VAL A 71 -6.39 -8.42 -5.40
CA VAL A 71 -7.29 -7.27 -5.21
C VAL A 71 -8.30 -7.12 -6.35
N GLU A 72 -7.91 -7.45 -7.58
CA GLU A 72 -8.77 -7.49 -8.77
C GLU A 72 -9.32 -8.89 -8.99
#